data_AF-A0A923Z7A8-F1
#
_entry.id   AF-A0A923Z7A8-F1
#
_cell.length_a   1.000
_cell.length_b   1.000
_cell.length_c   1.000
_cell.angle_alpha   90.00
_cell.angle_beta   90.00
_cell.angle_gamma   90.00
#
_symmetry.space_group_name_H-M   'P 1'
#
loop_
_entity.id
_entity.type
_entity.pdbx_description
1 polymer ?
#
loop_
_entity_poly.entity_id
_entity_poly.type
_entity_poly.pdbx_seq_one_letter_code
_entity_poly.pdbx_strand_id
1 'polypeptide(L)'
;PGNHDESIRQFIDLDFGGILVRDELIHVTKNGKRMLVLHGDRFDGVIACAKWLAYVGDNLYTMILRFNQILNTLRARAGLPYWSLSQYLKLKVKNAVNYISSFEEALAGEARKKGLDGVICGHIHKPEIRDIDGILYCNDGDWVESLSALVEDQDGELRLVTWDEIMQLHQSTQLQEA
;
A
#
# COMPACT_ATOMS: atom_id res chain seq x y z
N PRO A 1 0.34 -11.97 -10.85
CA PRO A 1 -1.14 -11.82 -10.98
C PRO A 1 -1.70 -11.20 -9.71
N GLY A 2 -2.64 -10.24 -9.82
CA GLY A 2 -3.28 -9.61 -8.68
C GLY A 2 -4.62 -10.23 -8.30
N ASN A 3 -5.34 -9.58 -7.39
CA ASN A 3 -6.67 -9.99 -6.91
C ASN A 3 -7.75 -10.02 -8.00
N HIS A 4 -7.55 -9.27 -9.09
CA HIS A 4 -8.43 -9.25 -10.25
C HIS A 4 -8.08 -10.30 -11.31
N ASP A 5 -6.95 -11.00 -11.14
CA ASP A 5 -6.38 -11.95 -12.10
C ASP A 5 -6.48 -13.41 -11.61
N GLU A 6 -7.51 -13.73 -10.81
CA GLU A 6 -7.66 -15.06 -10.20
C GLU A 6 -7.63 -16.19 -11.24
N SER A 7 -8.22 -15.96 -12.41
CA SER A 7 -8.21 -16.90 -13.53
C SER A 7 -6.81 -17.14 -14.12
N ILE A 8 -5.86 -16.22 -13.91
CA ILE A 8 -4.48 -16.33 -14.39
C ILE A 8 -3.62 -17.13 -13.41
N ARG A 9 -4.00 -17.20 -12.13
CA ARG A 9 -3.25 -17.95 -11.10
C ARG A 9 -3.12 -19.44 -11.43
N GLN A 10 -4.05 -20.03 -12.18
CA GLN A 10 -3.93 -21.42 -12.64
C GLN A 10 -2.71 -21.67 -13.57
N PHE A 11 -2.13 -20.60 -14.11
CA PHE A 11 -0.98 -20.65 -15.01
C PHE A 11 0.34 -20.28 -14.30
N ILE A 12 0.35 -20.14 -12.97
CA ILE A 12 1.59 -19.98 -12.22
C ILE A 12 2.55 -21.10 -12.59
N ASP A 13 3.81 -20.74 -12.77
CA ASP A 13 4.91 -21.62 -13.19
C ASP A 13 4.94 -22.05 -14.65
N LEU A 14 3.99 -21.59 -15.47
CA LEU A 14 4.05 -21.75 -16.92
C LEU A 14 4.87 -20.65 -17.59
N ASP A 15 5.53 -21.04 -18.69
CA ASP A 15 6.27 -20.16 -19.59
C ASP A 15 5.45 -19.96 -20.87
N PHE A 16 5.15 -18.70 -21.18
CA PHE A 16 4.49 -18.28 -22.41
C PHE A 16 5.48 -17.51 -23.30
N GLY A 17 6.35 -18.25 -23.99
CA GLY A 17 7.27 -17.66 -24.98
C GLY A 17 8.28 -16.67 -24.38
N GLY A 18 8.78 -16.96 -23.18
CA GLY A 18 9.68 -16.11 -22.41
C GLY A 18 8.99 -15.26 -21.33
N ILE A 19 7.66 -15.34 -21.23
CA ILE A 19 6.89 -14.70 -20.16
C ILE A 19 6.57 -15.75 -19.09
N LEU A 20 7.24 -15.63 -17.95
CA LEU A 20 7.02 -16.50 -16.80
C LEU A 20 5.94 -15.91 -15.89
N VAL A 21 4.89 -16.68 -15.63
CA VAL A 21 3.87 -16.28 -14.64
C VAL A 21 4.33 -16.75 -13.27
N ARG A 22 4.50 -15.80 -12.34
CA ARG A 22 4.93 -16.04 -10.96
C ARG A 22 3.97 -15.37 -9.99
N ASP A 23 3.72 -16.02 -8.85
CA ASP A 23 2.95 -15.43 -7.74
C ASP A 23 3.84 -14.49 -6.91
N GLU A 24 5.09 -14.90 -6.69
CA GLU A 24 6.15 -14.11 -6.08
C GLU A 24 7.48 -14.38 -6.80
N LEU A 25 8.41 -13.43 -6.69
CA LEU A 25 9.76 -13.53 -7.23
C LEU A 25 10.74 -12.96 -6.20
N ILE A 26 11.94 -13.52 -6.11
CA ILE A 26 13.05 -12.87 -5.41
C ILE A 26 13.87 -12.13 -6.46
N HIS A 27 13.82 -10.81 -6.43
CA HIS A 27 14.67 -9.95 -7.24
C HIS A 27 15.97 -9.66 -6.48
N VAL A 28 17.09 -9.66 -7.18
CA VAL A 28 18.38 -9.24 -6.62
C VAL A 28 18.78 -7.97 -7.33
N THR A 29 18.79 -6.86 -6.59
CA THR A 29 19.23 -5.57 -7.13
C THR A 29 20.72 -5.62 -7.47
N LYS A 30 21.17 -4.67 -8.26
CA LYS A 30 22.57 -4.53 -8.69
C LYS A 30 23.53 -4.26 -7.54
N ASN A 31 23.07 -3.60 -6.48
CA ASN A 31 23.82 -3.44 -5.22
C ASN A 31 23.73 -4.66 -4.28
N GLY A 32 23.05 -5.74 -4.70
CA GLY A 32 23.03 -7.03 -4.01
C GLY A 32 21.90 -7.22 -2.98
N LYS A 33 20.97 -6.28 -2.85
CA LYS A 33 19.79 -6.42 -1.98
C LYS A 33 18.83 -7.45 -2.58
N ARG A 34 18.34 -8.35 -1.75
CA ARG A 34 17.37 -9.40 -2.11
C ARG A 34 15.97 -8.91 -1.74
N MET A 35 15.15 -8.67 -2.75
CA MET A 35 13.81 -8.08 -2.64
C MET A 35 12.74 -9.12 -2.95
N LEU A 36 11.76 -9.27 -2.07
CA LEU A 36 10.56 -10.05 -2.36
C LEU A 36 9.62 -9.23 -3.25
N VAL A 37 9.36 -9.68 -4.48
CA VAL A 37 8.41 -9.06 -5.40
C VAL A 37 7.13 -9.86 -5.41
N LEU A 38 6.00 -9.22 -5.11
CA LEU A 38 4.66 -9.83 -5.14
C LEU A 38 3.59 -8.76 -5.28
N HIS A 39 2.34 -9.13 -5.61
CA HIS A 39 1.27 -8.14 -5.76
C HIS A 39 0.82 -7.52 -4.41
N GLY A 40 0.51 -8.37 -3.43
CA GLY A 40 0.18 -7.96 -2.05
C GLY A 40 -1.22 -8.36 -1.57
N ASP A 41 -2.12 -8.73 -2.49
CA ASP A 41 -3.51 -9.12 -2.21
C ASP A 41 -3.65 -10.32 -1.24
N ARG A 42 -2.69 -11.24 -1.22
CA ARG A 42 -2.66 -12.36 -0.26
C ARG A 42 -2.67 -11.89 1.21
N PHE A 43 -2.23 -10.65 1.46
CA PHE A 43 -2.18 -10.08 2.80
C PHE A 43 -3.51 -9.45 3.23
N ASP A 44 -4.48 -9.27 2.33
CA ASP A 44 -5.83 -8.82 2.69
C ASP A 44 -6.49 -9.76 3.71
N GLY A 45 -6.28 -11.06 3.56
CA GLY A 45 -6.80 -12.10 4.46
C GLY A 45 -6.09 -12.13 5.82
N VAL A 46 -4.78 -11.88 5.84
CA VAL A 46 -3.99 -11.77 7.08
C VAL A 46 -4.41 -10.54 7.87
N ILE A 47 -4.57 -9.40 7.18
CA ILE A 47 -5.12 -8.18 7.76
C ILE A 47 -6.58 -8.42 8.18
N ALA A 48 -7.35 -9.23 7.44
CA ALA A 48 -8.70 -9.62 7.83
C ALA A 48 -8.76 -10.42 9.13
N CYS A 49 -7.79 -11.29 9.39
CA CYS A 49 -7.66 -11.93 10.69
C CYS A 49 -7.29 -10.91 11.79
N ALA A 50 -6.46 -9.90 11.50
CA ALA A 50 -6.24 -8.78 12.41
C ALA A 50 -7.45 -7.82 12.56
N LYS A 51 -8.46 -7.91 11.68
CA LYS A 51 -9.66 -7.06 11.74
C LYS A 51 -10.44 -7.22 13.04
N TRP A 52 -10.31 -8.30 13.83
CA TRP A 52 -10.99 -8.37 15.13
C TRP A 52 -10.51 -7.26 16.08
N LEU A 53 -9.22 -6.89 16.05
CA LEU A 53 -8.69 -5.74 16.79
C LEU A 53 -9.29 -4.43 16.26
N ALA A 54 -9.37 -4.29 14.94
CA ALA A 54 -10.05 -3.16 14.32
C ALA A 54 -11.55 -3.12 14.69
N TYR A 55 -12.22 -4.28 14.80
CA TYR A 55 -13.62 -4.42 15.15
C TYR A 55 -13.88 -4.03 16.61
N VAL A 56 -12.98 -4.41 17.53
CA VAL A 56 -13.03 -3.95 18.93
C VAL A 56 -12.88 -2.43 19.00
N GLY A 57 -11.92 -1.87 18.24
CA GLY A 57 -11.74 -0.42 18.13
C GLY A 57 -12.95 0.29 17.51
N ASP A 58 -13.54 -0.28 16.46
CA ASP A 58 -14.70 0.25 15.74
C ASP A 58 -15.99 0.16 16.57
N ASN A 59 -16.12 -0.88 17.40
CA ASN A 59 -17.26 -1.03 18.30
C ASN A 59 -17.17 -0.02 19.46
N LEU A 60 -15.99 0.16 20.05
CA LEU A 60 -15.75 1.22 21.04
C LEU A 60 -15.98 2.62 20.42
N TYR A 61 -15.56 2.81 19.18
CA TYR A 61 -15.78 4.03 18.43
C TYR A 61 -17.27 4.30 18.13
N THR A 62 -18.02 3.28 17.72
CA THR A 62 -19.47 3.35 17.51
C THR A 62 -20.19 3.68 18.81
N MET A 63 -19.73 3.13 19.95
CA MET A 63 -20.25 3.51 21.26
C MET A 63 -19.97 4.99 21.59
N ILE A 64 -18.78 5.49 21.31
CA ILE A 64 -18.43 6.91 21.48
C ILE A 64 -19.30 7.81 20.59
N LEU A 65 -19.57 7.41 19.34
CA LEU A 65 -20.47 8.15 18.45
C LEU A 65 -21.91 8.14 18.94
N ARG A 66 -22.44 6.99 19.39
CA ARG A 66 -23.77 6.90 19.98
C ARG A 66 -23.86 7.78 21.22
N PHE A 67 -22.83 7.79 22.06
CA PHE A 67 -22.76 8.68 23.22
C PHE A 67 -22.72 10.16 22.83
N ASN A 68 -21.96 10.51 21.78
CA ASN A 68 -21.94 11.86 21.22
C ASN A 68 -23.30 12.28 20.64
N GLN A 69 -24.02 11.37 19.99
CA GLN A 69 -25.39 11.62 19.52
C GLN A 69 -26.36 11.83 20.68
N ILE A 70 -26.27 11.03 21.74
CA ILE A 70 -27.10 11.19 22.95
C ILE A 70 -26.80 12.53 23.61
N LEU A 71 -25.53 12.87 23.82
CA LEU A 71 -25.10 14.16 24.37
C LEU A 71 -25.53 15.34 23.51
N ASN A 72 -25.40 15.24 22.20
CA ASN A 72 -25.87 16.27 21.28
C ASN A 72 -27.39 16.39 21.27
N THR A 73 -28.13 15.29 21.41
CA THR A 73 -29.59 15.31 21.56
C THR A 73 -29.99 16.03 22.85
N LEU A 74 -29.28 15.78 23.94
CA LEU A 74 -29.47 16.47 25.22
C LEU A 74 -29.09 17.96 25.13
N ARG A 75 -27.99 18.31 24.45
CA ARG A 75 -27.55 19.68 24.19
C ARG A 75 -28.50 20.45 23.29
N ALA A 76 -29.06 19.81 22.26
CA ALA A 76 -30.07 20.39 21.38
C ALA A 76 -31.36 20.70 22.14
N ARG A 77 -31.78 19.81 23.06
CA ARG A 77 -32.88 20.09 24.01
C ARG A 77 -32.58 21.24 24.97
N ALA A 78 -31.30 21.56 25.18
CA ALA A 78 -30.82 22.70 25.97
C ALA A 78 -30.47 23.96 25.14
N GLY A 79 -30.76 23.98 23.82
CA GLY A 79 -30.57 25.14 22.96
C GLY A 79 -29.14 25.39 22.45
N LEU A 80 -28.24 24.41 22.53
CA LEU A 80 -26.84 24.53 22.08
C LEU A 80 -26.62 23.94 20.67
N PRO A 81 -25.73 24.51 19.83
CA PRO A 81 -25.54 24.08 18.43
C PRO A 81 -24.87 22.70 18.27
N TYR A 82 -25.12 22.06 17.11
CA TYR A 82 -24.83 20.66 16.77
C TYR A 82 -23.66 20.45 15.77
N TRP A 83 -23.05 19.25 15.88
CA TRP A 83 -22.28 18.44 14.90
C TRP A 83 -20.76 18.54 14.77
N SER A 84 -20.14 17.38 14.49
CA SER A 84 -18.72 17.26 14.14
C SER A 84 -18.51 16.30 12.95
N LEU A 85 -18.76 16.79 11.74
CA LEU A 85 -18.26 16.20 10.49
C LEU A 85 -16.77 15.88 10.55
N SER A 86 -16.02 16.73 11.26
CA SER A 86 -14.59 16.58 11.53
C SER A 86 -14.24 15.29 12.27
N GLN A 87 -15.07 14.82 13.21
CA GLN A 87 -14.82 13.55 13.90
C GLN A 87 -15.08 12.36 12.97
N TYR A 88 -16.18 12.37 12.21
CA TYR A 88 -16.49 11.31 11.25
C TYR A 88 -15.37 11.16 10.19
N LEU A 89 -14.95 12.27 9.60
CA LEU A 89 -13.82 12.29 8.66
C LEU A 89 -12.52 11.84 9.32
N LYS A 90 -12.20 12.34 10.53
CA LYS A 90 -11.00 11.96 11.28
C LYS A 90 -10.91 10.44 11.52
N LEU A 91 -12.04 9.79 11.67
CA LEU A 91 -12.10 8.36 11.99
C LEU A 91 -12.07 7.46 10.76
N LYS A 92 -12.68 7.88 9.66
CA LYS A 92 -12.45 7.25 8.35
C LYS A 92 -10.97 7.33 7.94
N VAL A 93 -10.34 8.49 8.14
CA VAL A 93 -8.91 8.69 7.91
C VAL A 93 -8.09 7.76 8.82
N LYS A 94 -8.39 7.71 10.12
CA LYS A 94 -7.66 6.84 11.06
C LYS A 94 -7.74 5.36 10.68
N ASN A 95 -8.91 4.88 10.27
CA ASN A 95 -9.08 3.49 9.86
C ASN A 95 -8.30 3.16 8.59
N ALA A 96 -8.28 4.08 7.60
CA ALA A 96 -7.47 3.91 6.40
C ALA A 96 -5.96 3.90 6.72
N VAL A 97 -5.49 4.81 7.57
CA VAL A 97 -4.08 4.86 8.00
C VAL A 97 -3.67 3.59 8.74
N ASN A 98 -4.52 3.07 9.64
CA ASN A 98 -4.24 1.83 10.35
C ASN A 98 -4.18 0.63 9.40
N TYR A 99 -5.06 0.59 8.39
CA TYR A 99 -5.05 -0.45 7.37
C TYR A 99 -3.74 -0.44 6.59
N ILE A 100 -3.32 0.74 6.10
CA ILE A 100 -2.06 0.92 5.37
C ILE A 100 -0.87 0.48 6.23
N SER A 101 -0.78 0.95 7.49
CA SER A 101 0.31 0.55 8.40
C SER A 101 0.35 -0.96 8.62
N SER A 102 -0.81 -1.59 8.84
CA SER A 102 -0.89 -3.04 9.07
C SER A 102 -0.48 -3.83 7.81
N PHE A 103 -0.80 -3.32 6.63
CA PHE A 103 -0.40 -3.91 5.35
C PHE A 103 1.12 -3.81 5.13
N GLU A 104 1.66 -2.61 5.29
CA GLU A 104 3.10 -2.34 5.22
C GLU A 104 3.90 -3.25 6.18
N GLU A 105 3.45 -3.35 7.44
CA GLU A 105 4.07 -4.20 8.47
C GLU A 105 3.98 -5.70 8.15
N ALA A 106 2.83 -6.16 7.63
CA ALA A 106 2.65 -7.58 7.29
C ALA A 106 3.59 -8.02 6.16
N LEU A 107 3.76 -7.18 5.14
CA LEU A 107 4.67 -7.43 4.02
C LEU A 107 6.14 -7.37 4.44
N ALA A 108 6.52 -6.35 5.21
CA ALA A 108 7.87 -6.26 5.76
C ALA A 108 8.18 -7.47 6.66
N GLY A 109 7.20 -7.92 7.45
CA GLY A 109 7.30 -9.13 8.26
C GLY A 109 7.53 -10.40 7.44
N GLU A 110 6.91 -10.52 6.26
CA GLU A 110 7.13 -11.67 5.39
C GLU A 110 8.54 -11.69 4.77
N ALA A 111 9.02 -10.55 4.27
CA ALA A 111 10.39 -10.44 3.77
C ALA A 111 11.41 -10.78 4.88
N ARG A 112 11.18 -10.29 6.10
CA ARG A 112 12.02 -10.61 7.26
C ARG A 112 12.05 -12.10 7.57
N LYS A 113 10.90 -12.78 7.58
CA LYS A 113 10.82 -14.23 7.80
C LYS A 113 11.60 -15.02 6.77
N LYS A 114 11.65 -14.53 5.52
CA LYS A 114 12.43 -15.13 4.42
C LYS A 114 13.91 -14.73 4.44
N GLY A 115 14.35 -13.90 5.38
CA GLY A 115 15.72 -13.41 5.47
C GLY A 115 16.12 -12.56 4.26
N LEU A 116 15.18 -11.72 3.79
CA LEU A 116 15.36 -10.82 2.65
C LEU A 116 15.55 -9.37 3.15
N ASP A 117 16.12 -8.53 2.30
CA ASP A 117 16.45 -7.14 2.61
C ASP A 117 15.25 -6.19 2.41
N GLY A 118 14.24 -6.62 1.64
CA GLY A 118 13.08 -5.79 1.34
C GLY A 118 11.95 -6.51 0.62
N VAL A 119 10.88 -5.76 0.37
CA VAL A 119 9.67 -6.18 -0.35
C VAL A 119 9.25 -5.10 -1.33
N ILE A 120 8.87 -5.52 -2.53
CA ILE A 120 8.29 -4.70 -3.60
C ILE A 120 6.88 -5.21 -3.84
N CYS A 121 5.91 -4.31 -3.79
CA CYS A 121 4.49 -4.63 -3.93
C CYS A 121 3.70 -3.51 -4.61
N GLY A 122 2.40 -3.77 -4.82
CA GLY A 122 1.43 -2.77 -5.26
C GLY A 122 0.17 -2.84 -4.38
N HIS A 123 -0.99 -3.07 -5.01
CA HIS A 123 -2.28 -3.39 -4.38
C HIS A 123 -2.97 -2.28 -3.57
N ILE A 124 -2.26 -1.49 -2.76
CA ILE A 124 -2.86 -0.38 -1.99
C ILE A 124 -2.80 0.99 -2.68
N HIS A 125 -2.20 1.05 -3.88
CA HIS A 125 -2.19 2.23 -4.76
C HIS A 125 -1.62 3.48 -4.08
N LYS A 126 -0.60 3.28 -3.23
CA LYS A 126 0.07 4.36 -2.52
C LYS A 126 1.57 4.20 -2.74
N PRO A 127 2.17 4.95 -3.68
CA PRO A 127 3.59 4.85 -3.93
C PRO A 127 4.37 5.30 -2.69
N GLU A 128 5.28 4.46 -2.23
CA GLU A 128 6.06 4.71 -1.02
C GLU A 128 7.35 3.89 -1.05
N ILE A 129 8.47 4.48 -0.61
CA ILE A 129 9.67 3.74 -0.24
C ILE A 129 9.96 4.08 1.22
N ARG A 130 10.00 3.06 2.08
CA ARG A 130 10.12 3.23 3.52
C ARG A 130 10.91 2.10 4.16
N ASP A 131 11.73 2.43 5.14
CA ASP A 131 12.33 1.42 6.03
C ASP A 131 11.35 1.04 7.15
N ILE A 132 11.13 -0.25 7.32
CA ILE A 132 10.27 -0.83 8.36
C ILE A 132 11.09 -1.83 9.17
N ASP A 133 11.71 -1.33 10.25
CA ASP A 133 12.60 -2.09 11.14
C ASP A 133 13.68 -2.86 10.35
N GLY A 134 14.41 -2.15 9.49
CA GLY A 134 15.51 -2.69 8.68
C GLY A 134 15.08 -3.49 7.45
N ILE A 135 13.79 -3.48 7.10
CA ILE A 135 13.27 -4.05 5.85
C ILE A 135 12.83 -2.91 4.94
N LEU A 136 13.38 -2.87 3.74
CA LEU A 136 13.01 -1.88 2.74
C LEU A 136 11.65 -2.24 2.11
N TYR A 137 10.61 -1.50 2.44
CA TYR A 137 9.29 -1.61 1.83
C TYR A 137 9.19 -0.64 0.64
N CYS A 138 8.80 -1.18 -0.51
CA CYS A 138 8.55 -0.41 -1.72
C CYS A 138 7.15 -0.73 -2.26
N ASN A 139 6.35 0.30 -2.51
CA ASN A 139 5.10 0.22 -3.24
C ASN A 139 5.21 1.07 -4.50
N ASP A 140 4.88 0.51 -5.67
CA ASP A 140 4.99 1.20 -6.95
C ASP A 140 3.82 2.16 -7.24
N GLY A 141 2.75 2.07 -6.44
CA GLY A 141 1.54 2.86 -6.61
C GLY A 141 0.64 2.26 -7.69
N ASP A 142 0.16 3.11 -8.59
CA ASP A 142 -0.68 2.69 -9.69
C ASP A 142 -0.57 3.66 -10.90
N TRP A 143 -1.10 3.24 -12.05
CA TRP A 143 -1.05 4.01 -13.30
C TRP A 143 -2.36 4.74 -13.62
N VAL A 144 -3.23 4.92 -12.64
CA VAL A 144 -4.53 5.57 -12.78
C VAL A 144 -4.57 6.87 -11.98
N GLU A 145 -4.17 6.82 -10.71
CA GLU A 145 -4.18 7.94 -9.78
C GLU A 145 -2.77 8.48 -9.51
N SER A 146 -1.84 7.63 -9.07
CA SER A 146 -0.50 8.11 -8.71
C SER A 146 0.43 8.31 -9.92
N LEU A 147 0.14 7.64 -11.04
CA LEU A 147 0.95 7.68 -12.27
C LEU A 147 2.44 7.46 -12.00
N SER A 148 2.73 6.51 -11.11
CA SER A 148 4.08 6.25 -10.61
C SER A 148 4.62 4.91 -11.07
N ALA A 149 5.93 4.77 -11.03
CA ALA A 149 6.62 3.50 -11.20
C ALA A 149 7.80 3.42 -10.23
N LEU A 150 8.08 2.22 -9.74
CA LEU A 150 9.32 1.91 -9.05
C LEU A 150 10.38 1.54 -10.07
N VAL A 151 11.53 2.20 -10.04
CA VAL A 151 12.65 1.91 -10.92
C VAL A 151 13.91 1.64 -10.12
N GLU A 152 14.73 0.74 -10.66
CA GLU A 152 16.09 0.51 -10.20
C GLU A 152 17.06 1.19 -11.15
N ASP A 153 18.02 1.96 -10.62
CA ASP A 153 19.05 2.60 -11.42
C ASP A 153 20.27 1.70 -11.69
N GLN A 154 21.27 2.26 -12.36
CA GLN A 154 22.50 1.55 -12.70
C GLN A 154 23.41 1.28 -11.50
N ASP A 155 23.16 1.87 -10.35
CA ASP A 155 23.91 1.61 -9.12
C ASP A 155 23.15 0.63 -8.20
N GLY A 156 21.91 0.26 -8.58
CA GLY A 156 21.05 -0.65 -7.83
C GLY A 156 20.19 0.05 -6.78
N GLU A 157 20.08 1.37 -6.85
CA GLU A 157 19.21 2.14 -5.96
C GLU A 157 17.79 2.18 -6.52
N LEU A 158 16.83 1.97 -5.62
CA LEU A 158 15.41 1.99 -5.93
C LEU A 158 14.87 3.39 -5.73
N ARG A 159 14.14 3.90 -6.72
CA ARG A 159 13.48 5.20 -6.66
C ARG A 159 12.07 5.11 -7.25
N LEU A 160 11.18 5.93 -6.71
CA LEU A 160 9.89 6.19 -7.34
C LEU A 160 10.05 7.31 -8.35
N VAL A 161 9.44 7.12 -9.51
CA VAL A 161 9.31 8.15 -10.54
C VAL A 161 7.85 8.36 -10.86
N THR A 162 7.50 9.59 -11.21
CA THR A 162 6.17 9.91 -11.73
C THR A 162 6.21 10.04 -13.25
N TRP A 163 5.07 9.86 -13.90
CA TRP A 163 4.93 10.04 -15.34
C TRP A 163 5.39 11.45 -15.79
N ASP A 164 5.05 12.48 -15.01
CA ASP A 164 5.45 13.85 -15.30
C ASP A 164 6.97 14.03 -15.31
N GLU A 165 7.68 13.44 -14.35
CA GLU A 165 9.15 13.43 -14.33
C GLU A 165 9.74 12.73 -15.54
N ILE A 166 9.17 11.58 -15.94
CA ILE A 166 9.60 10.82 -17.12
C ILE A 166 9.42 11.67 -18.39
N MET A 167 8.29 12.36 -18.53
CA MET A 167 8.00 13.20 -19.68
C MET A 167 8.94 14.42 -19.76
N GLN A 168 9.25 15.05 -18.62
CA GLN A 168 10.20 16.17 -18.57
C GLN A 168 11.60 15.75 -19.00
N LEU A 169 12.07 14.60 -18.51
CA LEU A 169 13.37 14.04 -18.91
C LEU A 169 13.40 13.78 -20.41
N HIS A 170 12.35 13.13 -20.95
CA HIS A 170 12.28 12.83 -22.38
C HIS A 170 12.37 14.09 -23.26
N GLN A 171 11.64 15.15 -22.90
CA GLN A 171 11.69 16.43 -23.62
C GLN A 171 13.07 17.10 -23.53
N SER A 172 13.70 17.05 -22.36
CA SER A 172 15.04 17.63 -22.17
C SER A 172 16.11 16.93 -23.00
N THR A 173 16.04 15.60 -23.14
CA THR A 173 16.95 14.82 -23.99
C THR A 173 16.75 15.17 -25.47
N GLN A 174 15.49 15.27 -25.93
CA GLN A 174 15.20 15.65 -27.32
C GLN A 174 15.72 17.05 -27.67
N LEU A 175 15.66 18.01 -26.75
CA LEU A 175 16.18 19.36 -26.95
C LEU A 175 17.71 19.45 -26.95
N GLN A 176 18.41 18.48 -26.31
CA GLN A 176 19.87 18.41 -26.34
C GLN A 176 20.41 17.71 -27.59
N GLU A 177 19.58 16.88 -28.24
CA GLU A 177 19.92 16.14 -29.46
C GLU A 177 19.53 16.89 -30.75
N ALA A 178 18.79 18.01 -30.65
CA ALA A 178 18.34 18.86 -31.76
C ALA A 178 19.23 20.10 -31.96
#